data_AF-A0A3B4ABQ0-F1
#
_entry.id   AF-A0A3B4ABQ0-F1
#
_cell.length_a   1.000
_cell.length_b   1.000
_cell.length_c   1.000
_cell.angle_alpha   90.00
_cell.angle_beta   90.00
_cell.angle_gamma   90.00
#
_symmetry.space_group_name_H-M   'P 1'
#
loop_
_entity.id
_entity.type
_entity.pdbx_description
1 polymer ?
#
loop_
_entity_poly.entity_id
_entity_poly.type
_entity_poly.pdbx_seq_one_letter_code
_entity_poly.pdbx_strand_id
1 'polypeptide(L)'
;MLHKIIGLTVRDVRFPTSVEQHGSDAMHSDPDYSAAYVVIHTDSDVRGFGLTFTLGKGTDVVVCAVRALSGLLIGKSLHDIVGDFRGFYRLLSSDSQMRWLGPEKGVIHLATAAVLNALWDLWARAEGKVCSWWTWEKIPPFLFIQEPKQIVSCIDFRYITDALTEDEALDILMKAQEEQQMLKEGYPAYTTSCAWLGYPDEQLKQLCTDALQRGWTKFKVKVGADLEDDKRRCRLIREMIGPENTLMIDANQRWDVSEAISWVSKLSEFRPLWIEEPTSPDDILGHAAISKALAPLGIGVATGEQVRFKTVYIMSKLAVHFSDMPISL
;
A
#
# COMPACT_ATOMS: atom_id res chain seq x y z
N MET A 1 4.61 30.72 3.18
CA MET A 1 4.29 29.86 2.02
C MET A 1 2.98 30.29 1.36
N LEU A 2 2.96 31.39 0.60
CA LEU A 2 1.73 31.93 -0.01
C LEU A 2 1.41 31.30 -1.39
N HIS A 3 1.67 30.01 -1.57
CA HIS A 3 1.38 29.34 -2.85
C HIS A 3 -0.13 29.11 -2.99
N LYS A 4 -0.79 29.86 -3.87
CA LYS A 4 -2.21 29.68 -4.16
C LYS A 4 -2.38 28.61 -5.21
N ILE A 5 -3.24 27.62 -4.96
CA ILE A 5 -3.55 26.59 -5.95
C ILE A 5 -4.44 27.18 -7.03
N ILE A 6 -3.94 27.23 -8.27
CA ILE A 6 -4.64 27.83 -9.41
C ILE A 6 -5.24 26.79 -10.36
N GLY A 7 -4.84 25.52 -10.24
CA GLY A 7 -5.34 24.47 -11.11
C GLY A 7 -4.93 23.08 -10.70
N LEU A 8 -5.62 22.09 -11.28
CA LEU A 8 -5.31 20.68 -11.15
C LEU A 8 -5.41 20.03 -12.54
N THR A 9 -4.39 19.27 -12.91
CA THR A 9 -4.43 18.41 -14.10
C THR A 9 -4.41 16.96 -13.64
N VAL A 10 -5.21 16.11 -14.27
CA VAL A 10 -5.17 14.67 -14.05
C VAL A 10 -5.15 13.92 -15.39
N ARG A 11 -4.26 12.94 -15.50
CA ARG A 11 -4.04 12.11 -16.69
C ARG A 11 -4.28 10.64 -16.38
N ASP A 12 -4.90 9.95 -17.32
CA ASP A 12 -4.98 8.49 -17.34
C ASP A 12 -3.69 7.95 -17.98
N VAL A 13 -2.90 7.22 -17.20
CA VAL A 13 -1.63 6.64 -17.65
C VAL A 13 -1.72 5.13 -17.48
N ARG A 14 -1.49 4.36 -18.54
CA ARG A 14 -1.58 2.90 -18.53
C ARG A 14 -0.33 2.28 -19.15
N PHE A 15 0.17 1.24 -18.53
CA PHE A 15 1.31 0.45 -19.02
C PHE A 15 0.82 -0.95 -19.40
N PRO A 16 1.20 -1.48 -20.59
CA PRO A 16 0.69 -2.76 -21.09
C PRO A 16 1.39 -3.96 -20.43
N THR A 17 1.35 -4.05 -19.10
CA THR A 17 2.02 -5.11 -18.32
C THR A 17 1.41 -6.49 -18.55
N SER A 18 0.14 -6.55 -18.97
CA SER A 18 -0.55 -7.81 -19.29
C SER A 18 0.09 -8.56 -20.47
N VAL A 19 0.75 -7.86 -21.40
CA VAL A 19 1.41 -8.45 -22.58
C VAL A 19 2.46 -9.47 -22.17
N GLU A 20 3.20 -9.20 -21.09
CA GLU A 20 4.25 -10.07 -20.55
C GLU A 20 3.82 -10.77 -19.25
N GLN A 21 2.52 -10.73 -18.91
CA GLN A 21 1.94 -11.31 -17.70
C GLN A 21 2.57 -10.81 -16.39
N HIS A 22 3.14 -9.61 -16.42
CA HIS A 22 3.69 -8.99 -15.22
C HIS A 22 2.56 -8.59 -14.28
N GLY A 23 2.70 -8.95 -13.01
CA GLY A 23 1.70 -8.62 -11.99
C GLY A 23 0.49 -9.55 -11.96
N SER A 24 0.41 -10.57 -12.84
CA SER A 24 -0.70 -11.52 -12.85
C SER A 24 -0.77 -12.30 -11.54
N ASP A 25 -1.97 -12.39 -10.98
CA ASP A 25 -2.29 -13.19 -9.79
C ASP A 25 -3.59 -13.99 -9.98
N ALA A 26 -4.05 -14.68 -8.93
CA ALA A 26 -5.16 -15.62 -9.03
C ALA A 26 -6.52 -14.92 -9.19
N MET A 27 -6.61 -13.64 -8.83
CA MET A 27 -7.78 -12.79 -8.98
C MET A 27 -7.65 -11.86 -10.19
N HIS A 28 -6.49 -11.27 -10.40
CA HIS A 28 -6.19 -10.33 -11.46
C HIS A 28 -5.24 -10.98 -12.49
N SER A 29 -5.81 -11.68 -13.48
CA SER A 29 -5.02 -12.46 -14.43
C SER A 29 -4.25 -11.63 -15.46
N ASP A 30 -4.77 -10.45 -15.84
CA ASP A 30 -4.27 -9.64 -16.95
C ASP A 30 -4.19 -8.14 -16.59
N PRO A 31 -3.49 -7.76 -15.50
CA PRO A 31 -3.45 -6.37 -15.08
C PRO A 31 -2.60 -5.52 -16.03
N ASP A 32 -3.15 -4.36 -16.42
CA ASP A 32 -2.39 -3.27 -17.02
C ASP A 32 -2.14 -2.20 -15.96
N TYR A 33 -0.96 -2.22 -15.36
CA TYR A 33 -0.60 -1.29 -14.29
C TYR A 33 -0.82 0.15 -14.77
N SER A 34 -1.67 0.87 -14.03
CA SER A 34 -2.20 2.15 -14.45
C SER A 34 -2.27 3.12 -13.29
N ALA A 35 -2.26 4.41 -13.60
CA ALA A 35 -2.29 5.48 -12.62
C ALA A 35 -3.20 6.62 -13.07
N ALA A 36 -4.03 7.11 -12.14
CA ALA A 36 -4.60 8.45 -12.25
C ALA A 36 -3.55 9.45 -11.73
N TYR A 37 -2.82 10.06 -12.66
CA TYR A 37 -1.66 10.91 -12.35
C TYR A 37 -2.08 12.38 -12.22
N VAL A 38 -1.89 12.94 -11.03
CA VAL A 38 -2.35 14.28 -10.62
C VAL A 38 -1.18 15.25 -10.56
N VAL A 39 -1.39 16.45 -11.10
CA VAL A 39 -0.51 17.60 -10.99
C VAL A 39 -1.29 18.79 -10.43
N ILE A 40 -0.88 19.30 -9.28
CA ILE A 40 -1.41 20.54 -8.69
C ILE A 40 -0.52 21.69 -9.13
N HIS A 41 -1.14 22.73 -9.69
CA HIS A 41 -0.46 23.95 -10.15
C HIS A 41 -0.72 25.08 -9.16
N THR A 42 0.34 25.83 -8.85
CA THR A 42 0.25 27.02 -8.01
C THR A 42 0.48 28.29 -8.84
N ASP A 43 0.28 29.46 -8.22
CA ASP A 43 0.62 30.77 -8.78
C ASP A 43 2.14 31.06 -8.81
N SER A 44 2.96 30.07 -8.45
CA SER A 44 4.40 30.07 -8.65
C SER A 44 4.86 28.83 -9.43
N ASP A 45 6.18 28.68 -9.61
CA ASP A 45 6.76 27.53 -10.30
C ASP A 45 6.69 26.22 -9.50
N VAL A 46 6.26 26.26 -8.24
CA VAL A 46 6.17 25.06 -7.38
C VAL A 46 4.89 24.28 -7.75
N ARG A 47 5.04 22.98 -7.98
CA ARG A 47 3.96 22.06 -8.35
C ARG A 47 3.97 20.83 -7.47
N GLY A 48 2.79 20.24 -7.24
CA GLY A 48 2.61 18.98 -6.53
C GLY A 48 2.29 17.84 -7.48
N PHE A 49 2.86 16.67 -7.25
CA PHE A 49 2.68 15.47 -8.06
C PHE A 49 2.18 14.32 -7.19
N GLY A 50 1.11 13.67 -7.63
CA GLY A 50 0.53 12.54 -6.91
C GLY A 50 -0.06 11.53 -7.87
N LEU A 51 -0.28 10.31 -7.37
CA LEU A 51 -0.96 9.27 -8.12
C LEU A 51 -1.77 8.38 -7.18
N THR A 52 -2.72 7.67 -7.79
CA THR A 52 -3.29 6.45 -7.22
C THR A 52 -3.25 5.35 -8.28
N PHE A 53 -3.11 4.11 -7.83
CA PHE A 53 -2.86 2.95 -8.67
C PHE A 53 -4.16 2.21 -9.02
N THR A 54 -4.20 1.64 -10.22
CA THR A 54 -5.31 0.84 -10.77
C THR A 54 -4.76 -0.19 -11.75
N LEU A 55 -5.59 -1.17 -12.17
CA LEU A 55 -5.19 -2.28 -13.05
C LEU A 55 -5.69 -2.13 -14.50
N GLY A 56 -5.89 -0.90 -14.99
CA GLY A 56 -6.27 -0.62 -16.37
C GLY A 56 -7.70 -0.12 -16.51
N LYS A 57 -8.67 -1.02 -16.69
CA LYS A 57 -10.09 -0.61 -16.81
C LYS A 57 -10.53 0.08 -15.51
N GLY A 58 -11.17 1.25 -15.64
CA GLY A 58 -11.64 2.05 -14.50
C GLY A 58 -10.68 3.17 -14.07
N THR A 59 -9.45 3.25 -14.59
CA THR A 59 -8.56 4.39 -14.34
C THR A 59 -9.22 5.71 -14.77
N ASP A 60 -9.92 5.71 -15.90
CA ASP A 60 -10.68 6.83 -16.43
C ASP A 60 -11.81 7.29 -15.48
N VAL A 61 -12.41 6.36 -14.75
CA VAL A 61 -13.43 6.66 -13.72
C VAL A 61 -12.78 7.34 -12.51
N VAL A 62 -11.61 6.88 -12.07
CA VAL A 62 -10.84 7.54 -11.01
C VAL A 62 -10.39 8.93 -11.44
N VAL A 63 -9.95 9.10 -12.69
CA VAL A 63 -9.63 10.41 -13.28
C VAL A 63 -10.84 11.34 -13.24
N CYS A 64 -12.05 10.84 -13.54
CA CYS A 64 -13.28 11.61 -13.41
C CYS A 64 -13.54 12.05 -11.96
N ALA A 65 -13.36 11.15 -10.98
CA ALA A 65 -13.51 11.48 -9.56
C ALA A 65 -12.48 12.52 -9.09
N VAL A 66 -11.23 12.45 -9.54
CA VAL A 66 -10.22 13.48 -9.24
C VAL A 66 -10.64 14.85 -9.79
N ARG A 67 -11.17 14.91 -11.02
CA ARG A 67 -11.71 16.15 -11.59
C ARG A 67 -12.87 16.70 -10.77
N ALA A 68 -13.75 15.84 -10.26
CA ALA A 68 -14.86 16.28 -9.40
C ALA A 68 -14.38 16.92 -8.09
N LEU A 69 -13.25 16.44 -7.53
CA LEU A 69 -12.65 17.00 -6.32
C LEU A 69 -11.90 18.32 -6.55
N SER A 70 -11.56 18.70 -7.79
CA SER A 70 -10.72 19.88 -8.04
C SER A 70 -11.37 21.19 -7.57
N GLY A 71 -12.70 21.29 -7.60
CA GLY A 71 -13.43 22.46 -7.13
C GLY A 71 -13.27 22.71 -5.62
N LEU A 72 -12.98 21.68 -4.84
CA LEU A 72 -12.69 21.80 -3.40
C LEU A 72 -11.25 22.27 -3.13
N LEU A 73 -10.38 22.27 -4.14
CA LEU A 73 -8.97 22.56 -4.02
C LEU A 73 -8.59 23.95 -4.58
N ILE A 74 -9.09 24.27 -5.78
CA ILE A 74 -8.70 25.47 -6.51
C ILE A 74 -9.09 26.73 -5.73
N GLY A 75 -8.15 27.67 -5.64
CA GLY A 75 -8.31 28.95 -4.95
C GLY A 75 -7.83 28.93 -3.49
N LYS A 76 -7.57 27.76 -2.90
CA LYS A 76 -6.99 27.65 -1.55
C LYS A 76 -5.49 27.92 -1.57
N SER A 77 -4.97 28.44 -0.46
CA SER A 77 -3.52 28.56 -0.27
C SER A 77 -2.96 27.31 0.38
N LEU A 78 -1.73 26.93 0.00
CA LEU A 78 -1.01 25.82 0.62
C LEU A 78 -0.82 26.06 2.13
N HIS A 79 -0.58 27.31 2.55
CA HIS A 79 -0.46 27.68 3.95
C HIS A 79 -1.73 27.34 4.74
N ASP A 80 -2.92 27.66 4.24
CA ASP A 80 -4.17 27.38 4.94
C ASP A 80 -4.44 25.87 5.02
N ILE A 81 -4.11 25.14 3.96
CA ILE A 81 -4.23 23.67 3.93
C ILE A 81 -3.29 23.05 4.97
N VAL A 82 -2.02 23.45 5.01
CA VAL A 82 -1.03 22.91 5.95
C VAL A 82 -1.32 23.33 7.39
N GLY A 83 -1.88 24.53 7.59
CA GLY A 83 -2.28 25.05 8.91
C GLY A 83 -3.44 24.28 9.55
N ASP A 84 -4.32 23.67 8.74
CA ASP A 84 -5.40 22.78 9.20
C ASP A 84 -5.55 21.58 8.26
N PHE A 85 -4.50 20.75 8.20
CA PHE A 85 -4.47 19.63 7.26
C PHE A 85 -5.54 18.59 7.60
N ARG A 86 -5.83 18.36 8.88
CA ARG A 86 -6.94 17.51 9.34
C ARG A 86 -8.30 18.04 8.86
N GLY A 87 -8.55 19.35 8.97
CA GLY A 87 -9.77 19.98 8.44
C GLY A 87 -9.87 19.85 6.93
N PHE A 88 -8.76 20.02 6.21
CA PHE A 88 -8.72 19.85 4.77
C PHE A 88 -8.91 18.38 4.33
N TYR A 89 -8.34 17.43 5.07
CA TYR A 89 -8.61 16.00 4.89
C TYR A 89 -10.10 15.71 4.99
N ARG A 90 -10.76 16.21 6.04
CA ARG A 90 -12.20 16.06 6.26
C ARG A 90 -13.03 16.73 5.15
N LEU A 91 -12.58 17.87 4.61
CA LEU A 91 -13.23 18.49 3.46
C LEU A 91 -13.26 17.54 2.26
N LEU A 92 -12.16 16.85 1.95
CA LEU A 92 -12.11 15.92 0.83
C LEU A 92 -12.76 14.56 1.13
N SER A 93 -12.60 14.03 2.34
CA SER A 93 -13.08 12.69 2.69
C SER A 93 -14.54 12.67 3.16
N SER A 94 -15.06 13.80 3.60
CA SER A 94 -16.35 13.93 4.26
C SER A 94 -17.19 15.10 3.75
N ASP A 95 -16.91 15.62 2.54
CA ASP A 95 -17.84 16.52 1.84
C ASP A 95 -19.25 15.93 1.85
N SER A 96 -20.22 16.79 2.12
CA SER A 96 -21.62 16.39 2.40
C SER A 96 -22.25 15.48 1.34
N GLN A 97 -21.88 15.64 0.07
CA GLN A 97 -22.42 14.88 -1.04
C GLN A 97 -21.43 13.81 -1.51
N MET A 98 -20.16 14.17 -1.70
CA MET A 98 -19.16 13.25 -2.25
C MET A 98 -18.91 12.06 -1.33
N ARG A 99 -19.05 12.23 -0.01
CA ARG A 99 -18.92 11.11 0.95
C ARG A 99 -19.93 9.99 0.70
N TRP A 100 -21.07 10.29 0.09
CA TRP A 100 -22.10 9.29 -0.22
C TRP A 100 -21.63 8.26 -1.26
N LEU A 101 -20.63 8.62 -2.07
CA LEU A 101 -20.03 7.73 -3.07
C LEU A 101 -19.00 6.75 -2.48
N GLY A 102 -18.66 6.89 -1.19
CA GLY A 102 -17.78 6.00 -0.44
C GLY A 102 -18.53 5.41 0.74
N PRO A 103 -18.48 6.04 1.94
CA PRO A 103 -17.50 7.01 2.43
C PRO A 103 -16.14 6.34 2.71
N GLU A 104 -15.05 7.08 2.49
CA GLU A 104 -13.67 6.64 2.76
C GLU A 104 -13.36 5.23 2.19
N LYS A 105 -13.83 4.97 0.97
CA LYS A 105 -13.56 3.74 0.21
C LYS A 105 -13.74 3.92 -1.29
N GLY A 106 -13.20 2.98 -2.07
CA GLY A 106 -13.46 2.87 -3.51
C GLY A 106 -12.95 4.06 -4.31
N VAL A 107 -13.55 4.27 -5.49
CA VAL A 107 -13.12 5.27 -6.49
C VAL A 107 -12.94 6.66 -5.90
N ILE A 108 -13.91 7.15 -5.11
CA ILE A 108 -13.84 8.50 -4.57
C ILE A 108 -12.67 8.65 -3.59
N HIS A 109 -12.35 7.61 -2.81
CA HIS A 109 -11.25 7.65 -1.87
C HIS A 109 -9.89 7.44 -2.54
N LEU A 110 -9.81 6.65 -3.61
CA LEU A 110 -8.63 6.58 -4.48
C LEU A 110 -8.32 7.96 -5.09
N ALA A 111 -9.35 8.68 -5.55
CA ALA A 111 -9.20 10.05 -6.05
C ALA A 111 -8.73 11.01 -4.95
N THR A 112 -9.31 10.93 -3.75
CA THR A 112 -8.86 11.69 -2.58
C THR A 112 -7.39 11.40 -2.25
N ALA A 113 -6.97 10.13 -2.29
CA ALA A 113 -5.58 9.73 -2.06
C ALA A 113 -4.62 10.36 -3.09
N ALA A 114 -4.97 10.35 -4.39
CA ALA A 114 -4.14 10.96 -5.43
C ALA A 114 -3.97 12.47 -5.23
N VAL A 115 -5.03 13.18 -4.82
CA VAL A 115 -4.98 14.63 -4.52
C VAL A 115 -4.16 14.90 -3.26
N LEU A 116 -4.37 14.14 -2.18
CA LEU A 116 -3.60 14.30 -0.94
C LEU A 116 -2.11 13.99 -1.15
N ASN A 117 -1.78 12.95 -1.92
CA ASN A 117 -0.39 12.62 -2.28
C ASN A 117 0.27 13.79 -3.04
N ALA A 118 -0.46 14.42 -3.98
CA ALA A 118 0.03 15.59 -4.68
C ALA A 118 0.21 16.81 -3.76
N LEU A 119 -0.63 16.97 -2.74
CA LEU A 119 -0.50 18.04 -1.75
C LEU A 119 0.69 17.83 -0.81
N TRP A 120 0.94 16.59 -0.40
CA TRP A 120 2.12 16.23 0.37
C TRP A 120 3.41 16.53 -0.39
N ASP A 121 3.48 16.13 -1.67
CA ASP A 121 4.62 16.47 -2.54
C ASP A 121 4.74 17.99 -2.77
N LEU A 122 3.63 18.70 -2.95
CA LEU A 122 3.63 20.17 -3.07
C LEU A 122 4.20 20.83 -1.81
N TRP A 123 3.74 20.41 -0.63
CA TRP A 123 4.22 20.96 0.64
C TRP A 123 5.72 20.71 0.81
N ALA A 124 6.18 19.48 0.60
CA ALA A 124 7.59 19.14 0.70
C ALA A 124 8.46 20.00 -0.24
N ARG A 125 8.03 20.21 -1.49
CA ARG A 125 8.74 21.07 -2.45
C ARG A 125 8.72 22.54 -2.06
N ALA A 126 7.63 23.06 -1.52
CA ALA A 126 7.54 24.44 -1.04
C ALA A 126 8.51 24.72 0.11
N GLU A 127 8.82 23.71 0.92
CA GLU A 127 9.83 23.76 1.99
C GLU A 127 11.27 23.57 1.48
N GLY A 128 11.47 23.39 0.16
CA GLY A 128 12.77 23.06 -0.41
C GLY A 128 13.25 21.64 -0.10
N LYS A 129 12.36 20.79 0.40
CA LYS A 129 12.64 19.40 0.82
C LYS A 129 11.99 18.47 -0.21
N VAL A 130 12.65 18.27 -1.35
CA VAL A 130 12.07 17.47 -2.44
C VAL A 130 11.80 16.03 -1.95
N CYS A 131 10.64 15.45 -2.28
CA CYS A 131 10.36 14.02 -2.11
C CYS A 131 10.85 13.22 -3.33
N SER A 132 12.15 13.28 -3.64
CA SER A 132 12.76 12.43 -4.68
C SER A 132 13.55 11.28 -4.05
N TRP A 133 13.71 10.16 -4.77
CA TRP A 133 14.59 9.06 -4.33
C TRP A 133 16.00 9.53 -3.95
N TRP A 134 16.52 10.59 -4.60
CA TRP A 134 17.81 11.22 -4.31
C TRP A 134 17.88 11.97 -2.97
N THR A 135 16.73 12.33 -2.41
CA THR A 135 16.60 13.07 -1.15
C THR A 135 16.42 12.15 0.05
N TRP A 136 16.19 10.84 -0.14
CA TRP A 136 16.15 9.87 0.97
C TRP A 136 17.50 9.77 1.69
N GLU A 137 18.61 10.02 0.97
CA GLU A 137 19.95 10.14 1.57
C GLU A 137 20.14 11.38 2.46
N LYS A 138 19.26 12.39 2.37
CA LYS A 138 19.43 13.67 3.10
C LYS A 138 18.24 14.11 3.95
N ILE A 139 17.02 13.64 3.65
CA ILE A 139 15.77 14.03 4.31
C ILE A 139 14.79 12.84 4.19
N PRO A 140 14.69 11.98 5.22
CA PRO A 140 13.63 10.99 5.33
C PRO A 140 12.22 11.61 5.22
N PRO A 141 11.18 10.87 4.82
CA PRO A 141 9.81 11.40 4.68
C PRO A 141 9.26 12.03 5.98
N PHE A 142 9.76 11.57 7.13
CA PHE A 142 9.46 12.12 8.46
C PHE A 142 10.16 13.47 8.74
N LEU A 143 11.16 13.88 7.94
CA LEU A 143 12.07 14.98 8.25
C LEU A 143 11.70 16.37 7.70
N PHE A 144 10.57 16.54 7.00
CA PHE A 144 10.05 17.91 6.84
C PHE A 144 9.12 18.32 7.99
N ILE A 145 8.33 17.40 8.53
CA ILE A 145 7.56 17.62 9.76
C ILE A 145 8.41 17.19 10.96
N GLN A 146 9.24 18.10 11.45
CA GLN A 146 10.16 17.80 12.55
C GLN A 146 9.48 17.75 13.93
N GLU A 147 8.25 18.25 14.03
CA GLU A 147 7.53 18.27 15.30
C GLU A 147 6.43 17.20 15.33
N PRO A 148 6.49 16.23 16.28
CA PRO A 148 5.46 15.22 16.47
C PRO A 148 4.03 15.77 16.52
N LYS A 149 3.85 16.96 17.12
CA LYS A 149 2.54 17.64 17.19
C LYS A 149 1.99 18.02 15.80
N GLN A 150 2.85 18.42 14.88
CA GLN A 150 2.47 18.77 13.51
C GLN A 150 2.09 17.52 12.71
N ILE A 151 2.66 16.36 13.02
CA ILE A 151 2.23 15.08 12.42
C ILE A 151 0.84 14.72 12.93
N VAL A 152 0.64 14.77 14.24
CA VAL A 152 -0.66 14.49 14.88
C VAL A 152 -1.73 15.45 14.38
N SER A 153 -1.41 16.73 14.13
CA SER A 153 -2.38 17.70 13.60
C SER A 153 -2.82 17.40 12.16
N CYS A 154 -2.10 16.58 11.41
CA CYS A 154 -2.49 16.15 10.07
C CYS A 154 -3.42 14.92 10.05
N ILE A 155 -3.49 14.17 11.15
CA ILE A 155 -4.24 12.91 11.22
C ILE A 155 -5.68 13.19 11.64
N ASP A 156 -6.67 12.64 10.92
CA ASP A 156 -8.05 12.61 11.41
C ASP A 156 -8.24 11.42 12.35
N PHE A 157 -8.49 11.69 13.64
CA PHE A 157 -8.71 10.65 14.67
C PHE A 157 -10.17 10.17 14.75
N ARG A 158 -11.07 10.72 13.93
CA ARG A 158 -12.47 10.27 13.89
C ARG A 158 -12.53 8.75 13.61
N TYR A 159 -13.28 8.04 14.45
CA TYR A 159 -13.48 6.57 14.40
C TYR A 159 -12.30 5.69 14.81
N ILE A 160 -11.28 6.24 15.47
CA ILE A 160 -10.14 5.45 15.97
C ILE A 160 -9.73 5.78 17.42
N THR A 161 -10.36 6.76 18.07
CA THR A 161 -9.96 7.23 19.41
C THR A 161 -10.16 6.20 20.53
N ASP A 162 -10.95 5.17 20.28
CA ASP A 162 -11.12 4.00 21.16
C ASP A 162 -9.95 3.02 21.07
N ALA A 163 -9.08 3.16 20.07
CA ALA A 163 -7.90 2.33 19.86
C ALA A 163 -6.57 3.12 19.81
N LEU A 164 -6.62 4.38 19.39
CA LEU A 164 -5.48 5.30 19.35
C LEU A 164 -5.97 6.75 19.48
N THR A 165 -5.69 7.36 20.63
CA THR A 165 -5.93 8.78 20.90
C THR A 165 -4.84 9.68 20.34
N GLU A 166 -5.09 11.00 20.29
CA GLU A 166 -4.08 11.98 19.86
C GLU A 166 -2.86 11.99 20.79
N ASP A 167 -3.09 11.87 22.10
CA ASP A 167 -2.04 11.86 23.12
C ASP A 167 -1.17 10.60 23.03
N GLU A 168 -1.80 9.44 22.81
CA GLU A 168 -1.06 8.18 22.58
C GLU A 168 -0.23 8.23 21.29
N ALA A 169 -0.81 8.76 20.20
CA ALA A 169 -0.06 8.95 18.96
C ALA A 169 1.13 9.89 19.15
N LEU A 170 0.94 10.98 19.90
CA LEU A 170 2.02 11.91 20.23
C LEU A 170 3.11 11.24 21.07
N ASP A 171 2.73 10.48 22.10
CA ASP A 171 3.67 9.75 22.95
C ASP A 171 4.50 8.72 22.17
N ILE A 172 3.87 7.99 21.25
CA ILE A 172 4.58 7.08 20.32
C ILE A 172 5.63 7.84 19.50
N LEU A 173 5.24 8.95 18.89
CA LEU A 173 6.14 9.75 18.05
C LEU A 173 7.30 10.38 18.84
N MET A 174 7.05 10.82 20.07
CA MET A 174 8.08 11.38 20.95
C MET A 174 9.10 10.35 21.40
N LYS A 175 8.76 9.05 21.38
CA LYS A 175 9.63 7.94 21.79
C LYS A 175 10.44 7.34 20.64
N ALA A 176 10.16 7.67 19.38
CA ALA A 176 10.87 7.13 18.23
C ALA A 176 12.34 7.64 18.18
N GLN A 177 13.33 6.74 18.04
CA GLN A 177 14.76 7.09 18.20
C GLN A 177 15.74 6.60 17.11
N GLU A 178 15.30 6.03 15.98
CA GLU A 178 16.22 5.23 15.14
C GLU A 178 16.35 5.68 13.66
N GLU A 179 16.66 6.96 13.44
CA GLU A 179 16.90 7.47 12.07
C GLU A 179 18.26 7.04 11.49
N GLN A 180 19.31 6.98 12.32
CA GLN A 180 20.68 6.80 11.84
C GLN A 180 20.95 5.42 11.24
N GLN A 181 20.28 4.38 11.73
CA GLN A 181 20.42 3.04 11.17
C GLN A 181 19.84 2.97 9.76
N MET A 182 18.68 3.58 9.52
CA MET A 182 18.03 3.63 8.21
C MET A 182 18.94 4.30 7.15
N LEU A 183 19.60 5.41 7.51
CA LEU A 183 20.51 6.12 6.62
C LEU A 183 21.77 5.30 6.27
N LYS A 184 22.19 4.39 7.16
CA LYS A 184 23.40 3.59 6.99
C LYS A 184 23.14 2.26 6.28
N GLU A 185 22.03 1.61 6.61
CA GLU A 185 21.76 0.20 6.25
C GLU A 185 20.59 0.06 5.26
N GLY A 186 19.81 1.12 5.05
CA GLY A 186 18.59 1.09 4.25
C GLY A 186 17.44 0.35 4.93
N TYR A 187 16.33 0.19 4.20
CA TYR A 187 15.15 -0.53 4.69
C TYR A 187 15.14 -1.97 4.13
N PRO A 188 15.03 -3.01 4.97
CA PRO A 188 14.95 -4.39 4.49
C PRO A 188 13.76 -4.61 3.55
N ALA A 189 14.01 -5.18 2.37
CA ALA A 189 12.98 -5.42 1.34
C ALA A 189 12.75 -6.91 1.08
N TYR A 190 11.68 -7.21 0.35
CA TYR A 190 11.41 -8.51 -0.25
C TYR A 190 10.99 -8.34 -1.72
N THR A 191 11.09 -9.42 -2.52
CA THR A 191 10.73 -9.37 -3.94
C THR A 191 9.51 -10.25 -4.25
N THR A 192 8.55 -9.68 -4.98
CA THR A 192 7.39 -10.40 -5.55
C THR A 192 7.59 -10.70 -7.04
N SER A 193 8.63 -10.12 -7.67
CA SER A 193 8.82 -10.15 -9.12
C SER A 193 9.21 -11.52 -9.67
N CYS A 194 9.53 -12.48 -8.80
CA CYS A 194 10.04 -13.78 -9.20
C CYS A 194 8.94 -14.80 -9.50
N ALA A 195 7.67 -14.52 -9.15
CA ALA A 195 6.69 -15.59 -9.03
C ALA A 195 5.23 -15.18 -9.30
N TRP A 196 4.99 -14.32 -10.28
CA TRP A 196 3.66 -14.11 -10.87
C TRP A 196 3.12 -15.42 -11.45
N LEU A 197 1.79 -15.59 -11.48
CA LEU A 197 1.17 -16.86 -11.87
C LEU A 197 1.34 -17.20 -13.35
N GLY A 198 1.42 -16.21 -14.24
CA GLY A 198 1.55 -16.43 -15.68
C GLY A 198 2.92 -16.93 -16.16
N TYR A 199 3.91 -17.11 -15.28
CA TYR A 199 5.28 -17.44 -15.67
C TYR A 199 5.54 -18.95 -15.79
N PRO A 200 6.21 -19.39 -16.88
CA PRO A 200 6.70 -20.76 -16.98
C PRO A 200 7.87 -21.03 -16.02
N ASP A 201 8.09 -22.30 -15.70
CA ASP A 201 9.09 -22.73 -14.70
C ASP A 201 10.50 -22.26 -14.99
N GLU A 202 10.91 -22.26 -16.25
CA GLU A 202 12.24 -21.80 -16.64
C GLU A 202 12.43 -20.30 -16.34
N GLN A 203 11.36 -19.51 -16.52
CA GLN A 203 11.39 -18.09 -16.15
C GLN A 203 11.41 -17.92 -14.62
N LEU A 204 10.63 -18.72 -13.86
CA LEU A 204 10.67 -18.70 -12.39
C LEU A 204 12.08 -19.01 -11.86
N LYS A 205 12.72 -20.07 -12.37
CA LYS A 205 14.09 -20.45 -12.01
C LYS A 205 15.07 -19.31 -12.28
N GLN A 206 15.03 -18.76 -13.49
CA GLN A 206 15.94 -17.67 -13.88
C GLN A 206 15.75 -16.45 -12.96
N LEU A 207 14.51 -16.04 -12.69
CA LEU A 207 14.23 -14.89 -11.84
C LEU A 207 14.66 -15.11 -10.39
N CYS A 208 14.45 -16.32 -9.84
CA CYS A 208 14.96 -16.67 -8.52
C CYS A 208 16.49 -16.64 -8.46
N THR A 209 17.17 -17.19 -9.47
CA THR A 209 18.64 -17.14 -9.57
C THR A 209 19.14 -15.71 -9.64
N ASP A 210 18.58 -14.87 -10.51
CA ASP A 210 18.96 -13.47 -10.66
C ASP A 210 18.72 -12.68 -9.37
N ALA A 211 17.61 -12.94 -8.68
CA ALA A 211 17.29 -12.28 -7.42
C ALA A 211 18.28 -12.68 -6.31
N LEU A 212 18.64 -13.95 -6.17
CA LEU A 212 19.67 -14.39 -5.22
C LEU A 212 21.02 -13.74 -5.53
N GLN A 213 21.41 -13.64 -6.81
CA GLN A 213 22.65 -12.96 -7.23
C GLN A 213 22.64 -11.46 -6.88
N ARG A 214 21.46 -10.83 -6.85
CA ARG A 214 21.26 -9.43 -6.42
C ARG A 214 21.13 -9.26 -4.91
N GLY A 215 21.25 -10.33 -4.13
CA GLY A 215 21.21 -10.30 -2.66
C GLY A 215 19.81 -10.37 -2.05
N TRP A 216 18.78 -10.73 -2.83
CA TRP A 216 17.44 -10.96 -2.28
C TRP A 216 17.40 -12.23 -1.42
N THR A 217 16.84 -12.11 -0.22
CA THR A 217 16.69 -13.21 0.75
C THR A 217 15.24 -13.50 1.14
N LYS A 218 14.29 -12.69 0.64
CA LYS A 218 12.85 -12.78 0.95
C LYS A 218 12.04 -12.74 -0.34
N PHE A 219 11.19 -13.75 -0.54
CA PHE A 219 10.50 -14.00 -1.80
C PHE A 219 9.01 -14.20 -1.56
N LYS A 220 8.17 -13.58 -2.39
CA LYS A 220 6.71 -13.77 -2.38
C LYS A 220 6.23 -14.49 -3.64
N VAL A 221 5.37 -15.50 -3.48
CA VAL A 221 4.78 -16.31 -4.57
C VAL A 221 3.25 -16.18 -4.58
N LYS A 222 2.68 -15.96 -5.77
CA LYS A 222 1.22 -15.89 -5.96
C LYS A 222 0.58 -17.29 -5.94
N VAL A 223 -0.55 -17.49 -5.27
CA VAL A 223 -1.22 -18.80 -5.14
C VAL A 223 -2.74 -18.66 -5.29
N GLY A 224 -3.47 -19.77 -5.33
CA GLY A 224 -4.94 -19.78 -5.20
C GLY A 224 -5.76 -19.90 -6.48
N ALA A 225 -5.11 -20.21 -7.60
CA ALA A 225 -5.79 -20.58 -8.84
C ALA A 225 -5.97 -22.11 -8.95
N ASP A 226 -4.88 -22.87 -8.75
CA ASP A 226 -4.86 -24.34 -8.81
C ASP A 226 -3.89 -24.88 -7.75
N LEU A 227 -4.36 -25.79 -6.89
CA LEU A 227 -3.60 -26.26 -5.75
C LEU A 227 -2.37 -27.09 -6.14
N GLU A 228 -2.46 -27.88 -7.21
CA GLU A 228 -1.32 -28.71 -7.64
C GLU A 228 -0.27 -27.84 -8.33
N ASP A 229 -0.71 -26.81 -9.06
CA ASP A 229 0.16 -25.76 -9.57
C ASP A 229 0.88 -25.01 -8.45
N ASP A 230 0.14 -24.58 -7.42
CA ASP A 230 0.69 -23.89 -6.25
C ASP A 230 1.76 -24.75 -5.56
N LYS A 231 1.49 -26.04 -5.33
CA LYS A 231 2.47 -26.98 -4.75
C LYS A 231 3.71 -27.10 -5.63
N ARG A 232 3.52 -27.23 -6.95
CA ARG A 232 4.60 -27.38 -7.92
C ARG A 232 5.50 -26.14 -7.91
N ARG A 233 4.93 -24.94 -7.95
CA ARG A 233 5.68 -23.67 -7.93
C ARG A 233 6.33 -23.39 -6.58
N CYS A 234 5.62 -23.60 -5.47
CA CYS A 234 6.19 -23.45 -4.12
C CYS A 234 7.37 -24.41 -3.90
N ARG A 235 7.26 -25.67 -4.35
CA ARG A 235 8.37 -26.63 -4.31
C ARG A 235 9.58 -26.13 -5.09
N LEU A 236 9.36 -25.73 -6.34
CA LEU A 236 10.42 -25.23 -7.21
C LEU A 236 11.12 -24.01 -6.60
N ILE A 237 10.36 -23.01 -6.14
CA ILE A 237 10.95 -21.81 -5.53
C ILE A 237 11.69 -22.17 -4.25
N ARG A 238 11.12 -23.03 -3.40
CA ARG A 238 11.76 -23.46 -2.14
C ARG A 238 13.09 -24.18 -2.40
N GLU A 239 13.16 -25.03 -3.41
CA GLU A 239 14.40 -25.70 -3.83
C GLU A 239 15.45 -24.69 -4.33
N MET A 240 15.02 -23.67 -5.09
CA MET A 240 15.90 -22.64 -5.64
C MET A 240 16.46 -21.69 -4.58
N ILE A 241 15.61 -21.19 -3.68
CA ILE A 241 16.02 -20.21 -2.66
C ILE A 241 16.63 -20.89 -1.42
N GLY A 242 16.44 -22.19 -1.25
CA GLY A 242 16.93 -22.93 -0.10
C GLY A 242 16.11 -22.72 1.19
N PRO A 243 16.46 -23.44 2.26
CA PRO A 243 15.67 -23.49 3.49
C PRO A 243 15.80 -22.28 4.40
N GLU A 244 16.87 -21.47 4.25
CA GLU A 244 17.19 -20.31 5.10
C GLU A 244 16.52 -19.01 4.63
N ASN A 245 16.21 -18.91 3.34
CA ASN A 245 15.55 -17.73 2.78
C ASN A 245 14.04 -17.72 3.10
N THR A 246 13.49 -16.53 3.28
CA THR A 246 12.08 -16.34 3.62
C THR A 246 11.20 -16.54 2.39
N LEU A 247 10.13 -17.32 2.53
CA LEU A 247 9.08 -17.49 1.53
C LEU A 247 7.77 -16.97 2.10
N MET A 248 7.03 -16.20 1.31
CA MET A 248 5.67 -15.74 1.61
C MET A 248 4.76 -16.15 0.47
N ILE A 249 3.50 -16.45 0.76
CA ILE A 249 2.50 -16.79 -0.26
C ILE A 249 1.37 -15.75 -0.24
N ASP A 250 0.74 -15.50 -1.38
CA ASP A 250 -0.26 -14.45 -1.54
C ASP A 250 -1.39 -14.94 -2.46
N ALA A 251 -2.61 -14.96 -1.93
CA ALA A 251 -3.77 -15.53 -2.61
C ALA A 251 -4.70 -14.49 -3.24
N ASN A 252 -4.46 -13.19 -3.05
CA ASN A 252 -5.30 -12.12 -3.60
C ASN A 252 -6.80 -12.37 -3.46
N GLN A 253 -7.23 -12.72 -2.24
CA GLN A 253 -8.62 -12.76 -1.76
C GLN A 253 -9.47 -13.92 -2.30
N ARG A 254 -8.83 -14.96 -2.84
CA ARG A 254 -9.51 -15.99 -3.64
C ARG A 254 -10.48 -16.90 -2.90
N TRP A 255 -10.25 -17.16 -1.62
CA TRP A 255 -10.90 -18.26 -0.94
C TRP A 255 -11.91 -17.81 0.11
N ASP A 256 -12.89 -18.66 0.36
CA ASP A 256 -13.65 -18.62 1.62
C ASP A 256 -12.80 -19.15 2.78
N VAL A 257 -13.21 -18.85 4.02
CA VAL A 257 -12.44 -19.18 5.25
C VAL A 257 -12.01 -20.65 5.35
N SER A 258 -12.93 -21.59 5.17
CA SER A 258 -12.62 -23.03 5.29
C SER A 258 -11.72 -23.52 4.15
N GLU A 259 -11.90 -22.97 2.95
CA GLU A 259 -11.07 -23.27 1.80
C GLU A 259 -9.65 -22.76 2.02
N ALA A 260 -9.48 -21.51 2.45
CA ALA A 260 -8.18 -20.92 2.78
C ALA A 260 -7.40 -21.78 3.78
N ILE A 261 -8.05 -22.20 4.88
CA ILE A 261 -7.43 -23.06 5.88
C ILE A 261 -6.98 -24.38 5.26
N SER A 262 -7.86 -25.04 4.48
CA SER A 262 -7.53 -26.31 3.83
C SER A 262 -6.39 -26.17 2.82
N TRP A 263 -6.41 -25.10 2.02
CA TRP A 263 -5.45 -24.84 0.96
C TRP A 263 -4.06 -24.56 1.54
N VAL A 264 -3.97 -23.61 2.46
CA VAL A 264 -2.69 -23.20 3.07
C VAL A 264 -2.10 -24.33 3.92
N SER A 265 -2.94 -25.14 4.58
CA SER A 265 -2.46 -26.33 5.32
C SER A 265 -1.70 -27.30 4.41
N LYS A 266 -2.12 -27.46 3.15
CA LYS A 266 -1.44 -28.32 2.16
C LYS A 266 -0.16 -27.68 1.59
N LEU A 267 0.02 -26.37 1.77
CA LEU A 267 1.25 -25.65 1.39
C LEU A 267 2.23 -25.51 2.58
N SER A 268 1.86 -25.98 3.77
CA SER A 268 2.68 -25.88 4.98
C SER A 268 4.04 -26.60 4.87
N GLU A 269 4.15 -27.63 4.03
CA GLU A 269 5.41 -28.34 3.76
C GLU A 269 6.52 -27.41 3.23
N PHE A 270 6.15 -26.29 2.60
CA PHE A 270 7.09 -25.30 2.06
C PHE A 270 7.48 -24.21 3.06
N ARG A 271 6.96 -24.27 4.29
CA ARG A 271 7.24 -23.36 5.41
C ARG A 271 7.10 -21.87 5.02
N PRO A 272 5.94 -21.42 4.52
CA PRO A 272 5.73 -20.00 4.27
C PRO A 272 5.66 -19.23 5.60
N LEU A 273 6.29 -18.05 5.65
CA LEU A 273 6.22 -17.15 6.80
C LEU A 273 4.79 -16.64 7.01
N TRP A 274 4.12 -16.27 5.93
CA TRP A 274 2.71 -15.87 5.96
C TRP A 274 1.97 -16.26 4.68
N ILE A 275 0.63 -16.27 4.79
CA ILE A 275 -0.33 -16.15 3.69
C ILE A 275 -0.94 -14.75 3.67
N GLU A 276 -0.84 -14.08 2.52
CA GLU A 276 -1.36 -12.74 2.27
C GLU A 276 -2.73 -12.81 1.58
N GLU A 277 -3.65 -11.94 2.03
CA GLU A 277 -5.04 -11.84 1.55
C GLU A 277 -5.69 -13.21 1.27
N PRO A 278 -5.78 -14.12 2.25
CA PRO A 278 -6.36 -15.45 2.01
C PRO A 278 -7.85 -15.40 1.64
N THR A 279 -8.55 -14.32 2.00
CA THR A 279 -9.99 -14.15 1.76
C THR A 279 -10.33 -12.68 1.53
N SER A 280 -11.61 -12.36 1.43
CA SER A 280 -12.12 -11.00 1.24
C SER A 280 -11.44 -9.97 2.17
N PRO A 281 -10.99 -8.81 1.64
CA PRO A 281 -10.29 -7.78 2.43
C PRO A 281 -11.20 -7.11 3.47
N ASP A 282 -12.50 -7.41 3.41
CA ASP A 282 -13.51 -6.94 4.35
C ASP A 282 -13.80 -7.92 5.48
N ASP A 283 -13.42 -9.18 5.31
CA ASP A 283 -13.75 -10.23 6.27
C ASP A 283 -12.69 -10.32 7.38
N ILE A 284 -12.76 -9.34 8.30
CA ILE A 284 -11.88 -9.28 9.47
C ILE A 284 -12.01 -10.56 10.32
N LEU A 285 -13.24 -11.05 10.49
CA LEU A 285 -13.50 -12.24 11.30
C LEU A 285 -13.00 -13.51 10.61
N GLY A 286 -13.13 -13.57 9.29
CA GLY A 286 -12.56 -14.63 8.46
C GLY A 286 -11.04 -14.66 8.55
N HIS A 287 -10.37 -13.51 8.42
CA HIS A 287 -8.92 -13.40 8.63
C HIS A 287 -8.51 -13.87 10.03
N ALA A 288 -9.25 -13.50 11.08
CA ALA A 288 -8.97 -13.94 12.46
C ALA A 288 -9.13 -15.47 12.62
N ALA A 289 -10.17 -16.05 12.01
CA ALA A 289 -10.41 -17.49 12.04
C ALA A 289 -9.31 -18.27 11.31
N ILE A 290 -8.90 -17.79 10.13
CA ILE A 290 -7.80 -18.37 9.34
C ILE A 290 -6.49 -18.27 10.13
N SER A 291 -6.18 -17.09 10.68
CA SER A 291 -4.99 -16.83 11.50
C SER A 291 -4.89 -17.80 12.68
N LYS A 292 -5.99 -17.96 13.43
CA LYS A 292 -6.05 -18.91 14.54
C LYS A 292 -5.83 -20.36 14.11
N ALA A 293 -6.37 -20.76 12.97
CA ALA A 293 -6.25 -22.13 12.45
C ALA A 293 -4.86 -22.44 11.89
N LEU A 294 -4.17 -21.45 11.33
CA LEU A 294 -2.85 -21.61 10.71
C LEU A 294 -1.68 -21.40 11.70
N ALA A 295 -1.90 -20.71 12.83
CA ALA A 295 -0.87 -20.50 13.85
C ALA A 295 -0.17 -21.79 14.34
N PRO A 296 -0.86 -22.93 14.56
CA PRO A 296 -0.19 -24.20 14.92
C PRO A 296 0.76 -24.75 13.85
N LEU A 297 0.62 -24.32 12.59
CA LEU A 297 1.50 -24.67 11.49
C LEU A 297 2.68 -23.69 11.35
N GLY A 298 2.76 -22.66 12.20
CA GLY A 298 3.78 -21.62 12.14
C GLY A 298 3.61 -20.65 10.98
N ILE A 299 2.39 -20.54 10.43
CA ILE A 299 2.09 -19.68 9.27
C ILE A 299 1.29 -18.48 9.74
N GLY A 300 1.84 -17.28 9.57
CA GLY A 300 1.14 -16.02 9.82
C GLY A 300 0.09 -15.71 8.75
N VAL A 301 -0.81 -14.77 9.05
CA VAL A 301 -1.71 -14.17 8.06
C VAL A 301 -1.34 -12.71 7.88
N ALA A 302 -1.34 -12.24 6.64
CA ALA A 302 -1.12 -10.84 6.24
C ALA A 302 -2.29 -10.32 5.40
N THR A 303 -2.59 -9.02 5.51
CA THR A 303 -3.56 -8.30 4.67
C THR A 303 -3.31 -6.80 4.79
N GLY A 304 -3.79 -6.01 3.83
CA GLY A 304 -3.65 -4.56 3.90
C GLY A 304 -3.83 -3.82 2.58
N GLU A 305 -3.39 -4.41 1.46
CA GLU A 305 -3.32 -3.68 0.19
C GLU A 305 -4.68 -3.15 -0.33
N GLN A 306 -5.78 -3.85 -0.03
CA GLN A 306 -7.14 -3.39 -0.36
C GLN A 306 -7.98 -2.99 0.87
N VAL A 307 -7.36 -2.89 2.06
CA VAL A 307 -8.06 -2.42 3.25
C VAL A 307 -8.44 -0.95 3.08
N ARG A 308 -9.74 -0.70 3.10
CA ARG A 308 -10.31 0.56 2.58
C ARG A 308 -10.05 1.79 3.45
N PHE A 309 -9.93 1.61 4.77
CA PHE A 309 -9.85 2.73 5.70
C PHE A 309 -9.24 2.34 7.05
N LYS A 310 -8.70 3.33 7.76
CA LYS A 310 -7.99 3.20 9.06
C LYS A 310 -8.74 2.38 10.11
N THR A 311 -10.06 2.49 10.22
CA THR A 311 -10.83 1.71 11.20
C THR A 311 -10.80 0.22 10.88
N VAL A 312 -10.97 -0.15 9.61
CA VAL A 312 -10.86 -1.56 9.16
C VAL A 312 -9.42 -2.06 9.34
N TYR A 313 -8.44 -1.19 9.10
CA TYR A 313 -7.02 -1.51 9.28
C TYR A 313 -6.62 -1.76 10.75
N ILE A 314 -7.11 -0.93 11.68
CA ILE A 314 -6.86 -1.16 13.11
C ILE A 314 -7.55 -2.45 13.57
N MET A 315 -8.77 -2.71 13.10
CA MET A 315 -9.47 -3.97 13.39
C MET A 315 -8.77 -5.19 12.77
N SER A 316 -8.20 -5.07 11.57
CA SER A 316 -7.46 -6.16 10.95
C SER A 316 -6.20 -6.51 11.73
N LYS A 317 -5.50 -5.54 12.35
CA LYS A 317 -4.35 -5.82 13.23
C LYS A 317 -4.67 -6.70 14.45
N LEU A 318 -5.93 -6.77 14.87
CA LEU A 318 -6.36 -7.72 15.91
C LEU A 318 -6.55 -9.14 15.35
N ALA A 319 -6.66 -9.28 14.02
CA ALA A 319 -6.92 -10.51 13.30
C ALA A 319 -5.66 -11.11 12.63
N VAL A 320 -4.67 -10.29 12.29
CA VAL A 320 -3.48 -10.69 11.49
C VAL A 320 -2.16 -10.51 12.22
N HIS A 321 -1.16 -11.32 11.83
CA HIS A 321 0.20 -11.27 12.39
C HIS A 321 1.05 -10.19 11.71
N PHE A 322 0.77 -9.88 10.44
CA PHE A 322 1.49 -8.88 9.63
C PHE A 322 0.52 -7.97 8.87
N SER A 323 0.91 -6.72 8.65
CA SER A 323 0.16 -5.77 7.81
C SER A 323 1.01 -5.30 6.64
N ASP A 324 0.43 -5.14 5.45
CA ASP A 324 1.18 -4.82 4.22
C ASP A 324 1.71 -3.37 4.14
N MET A 325 1.29 -2.50 5.07
CA MET A 325 2.06 -1.26 5.28
C MET A 325 3.34 -1.61 6.05
N PRO A 326 4.52 -1.14 5.61
CA PRO A 326 5.81 -1.56 6.13
C PRO A 326 5.89 -1.28 7.63
N ILE A 327 5.60 -2.30 8.43
CA ILE A 327 5.90 -2.37 9.84
C ILE A 327 6.91 -3.48 9.94
N SER A 328 8.12 -3.09 10.30
CA SER A 328 9.29 -3.94 10.46
C SER A 328 8.97 -5.23 11.20
N LEU A 329 9.44 -6.34 10.61
CA LEU A 329 9.83 -7.55 11.30
C LEU A 329 11.16 -7.33 12.03
#